data_AF-W7NFM1-F1
#
_entry.id   AF-W7NFM1-F1
#
_cell.length_a   1.000
_cell.length_b   1.000
_cell.length_c   1.000
_cell.angle_alpha   90.00
_cell.angle_beta   90.00
_cell.angle_gamma   90.00
#
_symmetry.space_group_name_H-M   'P 1'
#
loop_
_entity.id
_entity.type
_entity.pdbx_description
1 polymer ?
#
loop_
_entity_poly.entity_id
_entity_poly.type
_entity_poly.pdbx_seq_one_letter_code
_entity_poly.pdbx_strand_id
1 'polypeptide(L)'
;MENIPYVEIVLIRHAEAVSNLWTDNNGIGGCELTISQLQAVSKRLSQNIEPDIKFKSGKFLPDGLTQFGICQVRDFVQLAIETNNGRIPNVYYVASSPLSRAIQTAQLLMDAFDMVDEGGILCHPGLGEVTGWLQDHEACTDDKGYRRYILISGGNTDPGKIIKEELINTAGCALFDGSSWSRPPTPPLEAPPKESIKRRVQDGRQWLQELAAQALKEHQEAQRPGPARIVVITHGGNQQFLTENRYCDYTMSPGHSGLKWAGATAQRNLDVNLCRFDEHRLVELPYNLEFGRLFGKHYRCMEREKMTREWPKYDDQEADHFEFIRNSFEETSKLDKEVAESVLSWVGVDNFLTSIAGTQDE
;
A
#
# COMPACT_ATOMS: atom_id res chain seq x y z
N MET A 1 1.23 -19.33 -32.70
CA MET A 1 1.93 -19.54 -31.41
C MET A 1 0.96 -20.28 -30.52
N GLU A 2 1.27 -21.50 -30.12
CA GLU A 2 0.47 -22.19 -29.11
C GLU A 2 0.58 -21.38 -27.82
N ASN A 3 -0.56 -20.91 -27.29
CA ASN A 3 -0.61 -20.22 -26.01
C ASN A 3 -0.33 -21.25 -24.92
N ILE A 4 0.93 -21.33 -24.48
CA ILE A 4 1.27 -22.04 -23.25
C ILE A 4 0.46 -21.37 -22.13
N PRO A 5 -0.40 -22.10 -21.40
CA PRO A 5 -1.18 -21.52 -20.31
C PRO A 5 -0.24 -20.91 -19.27
N TYR A 6 -0.52 -19.68 -18.87
CA TYR A 6 0.23 -18.96 -17.83
C TYR A 6 -0.73 -18.20 -16.92
N VAL A 7 -0.22 -17.78 -15.77
CA VAL A 7 -0.95 -16.95 -14.80
C VAL A 7 -0.47 -15.51 -14.92
N GLU A 8 -1.42 -14.60 -15.05
CA GLU A 8 -1.19 -13.16 -14.97
C GLU A 8 -1.20 -12.73 -13.50
N ILE A 9 -0.07 -12.21 -13.02
CA ILE A 9 0.02 -11.51 -11.75
C ILE A 9 -0.28 -10.03 -12.02
N VAL A 10 -1.45 -9.57 -11.60
CA VAL A 10 -1.93 -8.19 -11.75
C VAL A 10 -1.46 -7.39 -10.55
N LEU A 11 -0.31 -6.74 -10.65
CA LEU A 11 0.23 -5.88 -9.61
C LEU A 11 -0.44 -4.52 -9.64
N ILE A 12 -1.08 -4.11 -8.54
CA ILE A 12 -1.75 -2.81 -8.41
C ILE A 12 -1.16 -2.07 -7.22
N ARG A 13 -0.68 -0.84 -7.43
CA ARG A 13 -0.34 0.05 -6.31
C ARG A 13 -1.63 0.51 -5.63
N HIS A 14 -1.66 0.48 -4.29
CA HIS A 14 -2.82 0.97 -3.53
C HIS A 14 -3.28 2.38 -3.97
N ALA A 15 -4.56 2.70 -3.77
CA ALA A 15 -5.10 4.04 -4.05
C ALA A 15 -4.47 5.12 -3.16
N GLU A 16 -4.72 6.41 -3.44
CA GLU A 16 -4.13 7.48 -2.62
C GLU A 16 -4.46 7.27 -1.13
N ALA A 17 -3.40 7.21 -0.33
CA ALA A 17 -3.47 6.98 1.09
C ALA A 17 -3.03 8.20 1.89
N VAL A 18 -3.33 8.20 3.18
CA VAL A 18 -2.81 9.19 4.13
C VAL A 18 -1.28 9.27 4.00
N SER A 19 -0.60 8.14 3.77
CA SER A 19 0.85 8.08 3.51
C SER A 19 1.33 8.86 2.28
N ASN A 20 0.46 9.13 1.31
CA ASN A 20 0.77 9.87 0.09
C ASN A 20 0.52 11.38 0.25
N LEU A 21 0.00 11.81 1.39
CA LEU A 21 -0.21 13.22 1.69
C LEU A 21 1.14 13.94 1.80
N TRP A 22 1.36 14.86 0.88
CA TRP A 22 2.45 15.83 0.92
C TRP A 22 1.97 17.14 0.30
N THR A 23 2.02 18.23 1.06
CA THR A 23 1.65 19.56 0.57
C THR A 23 2.58 20.63 1.13
N ASP A 24 2.83 21.67 0.33
CA ASP A 24 3.67 22.82 0.70
C ASP A 24 2.93 23.82 1.61
N ASN A 25 1.67 23.54 1.96
CA ASN A 25 0.80 24.43 2.72
C ASN A 25 1.04 24.38 4.24
N ASN A 26 0.48 25.38 4.95
CA ASN A 26 0.38 25.40 6.41
C ASN A 26 -0.33 24.13 6.93
N GLY A 27 0.29 23.43 7.89
CA GLY A 27 -0.25 22.24 8.51
C GLY A 27 0.80 21.50 9.34
N ILE A 28 0.35 20.52 10.12
CA ILE A 28 1.23 19.65 10.92
C ILE A 28 1.84 18.60 10.01
N GLY A 29 3.16 18.42 10.00
CA GLY A 29 3.75 17.37 9.17
C GLY A 29 5.14 16.97 9.59
N GLY A 30 5.57 15.81 9.11
CA GLY A 30 6.85 15.24 9.50
C GLY A 30 6.93 15.08 11.02
N CYS A 31 8.11 15.29 11.58
CA CYS A 31 8.36 15.13 13.03
C CYS A 31 7.78 16.27 13.89
N GLU A 32 6.96 17.18 13.33
CA GLU A 32 6.34 18.30 14.06
C GLU A 32 5.08 17.88 14.83
N LEU A 33 4.59 16.67 14.62
CA LEU A 33 3.40 16.14 15.28
C LEU A 33 3.67 15.95 16.77
N THR A 34 2.86 16.59 17.61
CA THR A 34 2.91 16.47 19.07
C THR A 34 1.68 15.74 19.61
N ILE A 35 1.80 15.16 20.82
CA ILE A 35 0.66 14.57 21.54
C ILE A 35 -0.47 15.57 21.73
N SER A 36 -0.18 16.81 22.13
CA SER A 36 -1.20 17.85 22.34
C SER A 36 -2.00 18.13 21.06
N GLN A 37 -1.36 18.10 19.90
CA GLN A 37 -2.06 18.26 18.62
C GLN A 37 -2.93 17.04 18.30
N LEU A 38 -2.43 15.81 18.51
CA LEU A 38 -3.23 14.59 18.34
C LEU A 38 -4.43 14.56 19.29
N GLN A 39 -4.27 14.98 20.54
CA GLN A 39 -5.35 15.13 21.53
C GLN A 39 -6.40 16.15 21.06
N ALA A 40 -5.95 17.32 20.58
CA ALA A 40 -6.86 18.36 20.08
C ALA A 40 -7.70 17.87 18.89
N VAL A 41 -7.06 17.16 17.95
CA VAL A 41 -7.75 16.51 16.82
C VAL A 41 -8.73 15.45 17.32
N SER A 42 -8.28 14.54 18.18
CA SER A 42 -9.09 13.42 18.66
C SER A 42 -10.30 13.88 19.47
N LYS A 43 -10.16 14.91 20.30
CA LYS A 43 -11.26 15.51 21.07
C LYS A 43 -12.33 16.12 20.18
N ARG A 44 -11.94 16.72 19.05
CA ARG A 44 -12.89 17.27 18.07
C ARG A 44 -13.62 16.15 17.34
N LEU A 45 -12.88 15.12 16.92
CA LEU A 45 -13.44 13.94 16.25
C LEU A 45 -14.41 13.16 17.14
N SER A 46 -14.11 12.95 18.43
CA SER A 46 -15.03 12.27 19.37
C SER A 46 -16.33 13.05 19.61
N GLN A 47 -16.31 14.36 19.36
CA GLN A 47 -17.49 15.24 19.40
C GLN A 47 -18.23 15.30 18.05
N ASN A 48 -17.80 14.53 17.04
CA ASN A 48 -18.27 14.61 15.66
C ASN A 48 -18.13 16.01 15.05
N ILE A 49 -17.06 16.72 15.41
CA ILE A 49 -16.77 18.05 14.88
C ILE A 49 -15.52 17.99 14.02
N GLU A 50 -15.62 18.44 12.77
CA GLU A 50 -14.45 18.58 11.88
C GLU A 50 -13.39 19.46 12.57
N PRO A 51 -12.15 18.96 12.76
CA PRO A 51 -11.07 19.77 13.31
C PRO A 51 -10.66 20.87 12.31
N ASP A 52 -10.47 22.09 12.80
CA ASP A 52 -9.85 23.18 12.01
C ASP A 52 -8.32 23.07 12.04
N ILE A 53 -7.82 21.85 11.82
CA ILE A 53 -6.41 21.48 11.82
C ILE A 53 -6.17 20.70 10.53
N LYS A 54 -5.05 21.01 9.86
CA LYS A 54 -4.62 20.32 8.64
C LYS A 54 -3.31 19.59 8.86
N PHE A 55 -3.18 18.43 8.22
CA PHE A 55 -1.91 17.75 8.10
C PHE A 55 -1.26 18.11 6.75
N LYS A 56 0.00 18.55 6.77
CA LYS A 56 0.79 18.73 5.54
C LYS A 56 1.49 17.45 5.09
N SER A 57 1.62 16.48 5.99
CA SER A 57 2.18 15.16 5.71
C SER A 57 1.52 14.07 6.56
N GLY A 58 1.27 12.90 5.97
CA GLY A 58 0.66 11.76 6.66
C GLY A 58 1.64 10.67 7.11
N LYS A 59 2.96 10.93 7.08
CA LYS A 59 4.04 10.00 7.46
C LYS A 59 4.00 9.49 8.92
N PHE A 60 3.17 10.08 9.77
CA PHE A 60 3.09 9.75 11.19
C PHE A 60 1.64 9.69 11.68
N LEU A 61 0.72 9.30 10.79
CA LEU A 61 -0.70 9.17 11.09
C LEU A 61 -1.14 7.71 10.96
N PRO A 62 -2.25 7.30 11.60
CA PRO A 62 -2.82 5.97 11.39
C PRO A 62 -3.10 5.68 9.91
N ASP A 63 -2.74 4.48 9.45
CA ASP A 63 -2.79 4.09 8.04
C ASP A 63 -4.23 3.90 7.50
N GLY A 64 -4.48 4.40 6.30
CA GLY A 64 -5.75 4.26 5.57
C GLY A 64 -5.80 5.09 4.29
N LEU A 65 -6.85 4.93 3.48
CA LEU A 65 -7.06 5.70 2.25
C LEU A 65 -7.56 7.12 2.52
N THR A 66 -7.19 8.08 1.68
CA THR A 66 -7.85 9.40 1.66
C THR A 66 -9.25 9.29 1.05
N GLN A 67 -10.09 10.31 1.26
CA GLN A 67 -11.39 10.40 0.60
C GLN A 67 -11.22 10.44 -0.93
N PHE A 68 -10.20 11.12 -1.43
CA PHE A 68 -9.83 11.13 -2.84
C PHE A 68 -9.41 9.74 -3.32
N GLY A 69 -8.58 9.02 -2.57
CA GLY A 69 -8.20 7.64 -2.89
C GLY A 69 -9.40 6.70 -2.98
N ILE A 70 -10.37 6.82 -2.08
CA ILE A 70 -11.63 6.06 -2.15
C ILE A 70 -12.38 6.37 -3.46
N CYS A 71 -12.44 7.63 -3.87
CA CYS A 71 -13.04 8.02 -5.15
C CYS A 71 -12.26 7.44 -6.34
N GLN A 72 -10.92 7.44 -6.31
CA GLN A 72 -10.11 6.82 -7.36
C GLN A 72 -10.45 5.33 -7.55
N VAL A 73 -10.66 4.59 -6.46
CA VAL A 73 -11.04 3.17 -6.56
C VAL A 73 -12.42 3.02 -7.18
N ARG A 74 -13.39 3.85 -6.78
CA ARG A 74 -14.74 3.83 -7.36
C ARG A 74 -14.72 4.11 -8.86
N ASP A 75 -13.91 5.07 -9.30
CA ASP A 75 -13.71 5.38 -10.72
C ASP A 75 -13.10 4.19 -11.47
N PHE A 76 -12.13 3.50 -10.85
CA PHE A 76 -11.54 2.28 -11.41
C PHE A 76 -12.60 1.18 -11.59
N VAL A 77 -13.39 0.91 -10.55
CA VAL A 77 -14.43 -0.13 -10.58
C VAL A 77 -15.46 0.18 -11.65
N GLN A 78 -15.93 1.43 -11.71
CA GLN A 78 -16.89 1.87 -12.72
C GLN A 78 -16.34 1.64 -14.14
N LEU A 79 -15.09 2.02 -14.39
CA LEU A 79 -14.44 1.81 -15.68
C LEU A 79 -14.30 0.33 -16.03
N ALA A 80 -13.93 -0.51 -15.06
CA ALA A 80 -13.79 -1.95 -15.26
C ALA A 80 -15.13 -2.62 -15.63
N ILE A 81 -16.22 -2.21 -14.97
CA ILE A 81 -17.58 -2.69 -15.25
C ILE A 81 -18.03 -2.25 -16.66
N GLU A 82 -17.81 -0.98 -17.01
CA GLU A 82 -18.20 -0.43 -18.32
C GLU A 82 -17.45 -1.08 -19.49
N THR A 83 -16.16 -1.41 -19.31
CA THR A 83 -15.30 -1.83 -20.42
C THR A 83 -15.39 -3.34 -20.73
N ASN A 84 -15.68 -4.18 -19.74
CA ASN A 84 -15.49 -5.63 -19.86
C ASN A 84 -16.78 -6.47 -19.73
N ASN A 85 -17.93 -5.96 -20.18
CA ASN A 85 -19.22 -6.66 -20.05
C ASN A 85 -19.56 -7.10 -18.60
N GLY A 86 -18.95 -6.49 -17.58
CA GLY A 86 -19.35 -6.70 -16.19
C GLY A 86 -18.24 -6.79 -15.15
N ARG A 87 -16.99 -7.21 -15.46
CA ARG A 87 -15.86 -7.37 -14.49
C ARG A 87 -14.59 -7.90 -15.18
N ILE A 88 -13.44 -7.89 -14.48
CA ILE A 88 -12.18 -8.53 -14.91
C ILE A 88 -12.27 -10.06 -14.69
N PRO A 89 -12.14 -10.90 -15.72
CA PRO A 89 -12.41 -12.33 -15.63
C PRO A 89 -11.27 -13.16 -15.04
N ASN A 90 -11.60 -14.39 -14.61
CA ASN A 90 -10.67 -15.44 -14.17
C ASN A 90 -9.80 -15.05 -12.98
N VAL A 91 -10.32 -14.29 -12.02
CA VAL A 91 -9.57 -13.93 -10.81
C VAL A 91 -9.70 -15.04 -9.77
N TYR A 92 -8.60 -15.70 -9.45
CA TYR A 92 -8.58 -16.79 -8.46
C TYR A 92 -8.33 -16.28 -7.05
N TYR A 93 -7.40 -15.33 -6.94
CA TYR A 93 -6.93 -14.83 -5.66
C TYR A 93 -6.78 -13.31 -5.71
N VAL A 94 -7.16 -12.67 -4.61
CA VAL A 94 -6.79 -11.27 -4.30
C VAL A 94 -5.81 -11.31 -3.15
N ALA A 95 -4.54 -11.06 -3.45
CA ALA A 95 -3.46 -10.92 -2.49
C ALA A 95 -3.27 -9.44 -2.11
N SER A 96 -2.92 -9.19 -0.86
CA SER A 96 -2.68 -7.83 -0.38
C SER A 96 -1.48 -7.76 0.56
N SER A 97 -0.87 -6.58 0.63
CA SER A 97 -0.14 -6.17 1.81
C SER A 97 -1.05 -6.17 3.05
N PRO A 98 -0.51 -6.46 4.26
CA PRO A 98 -1.30 -6.36 5.50
C PRO A 98 -1.58 -4.91 5.92
N LEU A 99 -1.08 -3.89 5.21
CA LEU A 99 -1.31 -2.48 5.54
C LEU A 99 -2.75 -2.06 5.19
N SER A 100 -3.36 -1.25 6.06
CA SER A 100 -4.76 -0.84 6.00
C SER A 100 -5.13 -0.24 4.65
N ARG A 101 -4.29 0.63 4.08
CA ARG A 101 -4.54 1.24 2.76
C ARG A 101 -4.60 0.23 1.61
N ALA A 102 -3.81 -0.84 1.68
CA ALA A 102 -3.79 -1.89 0.66
C ALA A 102 -5.02 -2.79 0.82
N ILE A 103 -5.34 -3.20 2.05
CA ILE A 103 -6.56 -3.97 2.35
C ILE A 103 -7.80 -3.20 1.91
N GLN A 104 -7.93 -1.94 2.29
CA GLN A 104 -9.08 -1.11 1.91
C GLN A 104 -9.17 -0.93 0.40
N THR A 105 -8.04 -0.78 -0.30
CA THR A 105 -8.03 -0.75 -1.77
C THR A 105 -8.52 -2.09 -2.35
N ALA A 106 -8.03 -3.22 -1.83
CA ALA A 106 -8.43 -4.55 -2.28
C ALA A 106 -9.94 -4.77 -2.09
N GLN A 107 -10.47 -4.42 -0.92
CA GLN A 107 -11.90 -4.54 -0.59
C GLN A 107 -12.78 -3.74 -1.55
N LEU A 108 -12.41 -2.49 -1.81
CA LEU A 108 -13.15 -1.62 -2.72
C LEU A 108 -13.04 -2.06 -4.19
N LEU A 109 -11.96 -2.76 -4.57
CA LEU A 109 -11.77 -3.28 -5.92
C LEU A 109 -12.47 -4.63 -6.16
N MET A 110 -12.94 -5.34 -5.12
CA MET A 110 -13.58 -6.66 -5.28
C MET A 110 -14.71 -6.66 -6.30
N ASP A 111 -15.50 -5.57 -6.36
CA ASP A 111 -16.61 -5.43 -7.30
C ASP A 111 -16.17 -5.35 -8.78
N ALA A 112 -14.90 -5.05 -9.04
CA ALA A 112 -14.32 -5.04 -10.38
C ALA A 112 -13.85 -6.43 -10.84
N PHE A 113 -13.85 -7.43 -9.96
CA PHE A 113 -13.32 -8.77 -10.25
C PHE A 113 -14.44 -9.80 -10.41
N ASP A 114 -14.33 -10.62 -11.44
CA ASP A 114 -15.12 -11.83 -11.62
C ASP A 114 -14.31 -12.99 -11.04
N MET A 115 -14.55 -13.20 -9.74
CA MET A 115 -13.85 -14.17 -8.94
C MET A 115 -14.30 -15.59 -9.32
N VAL A 116 -13.35 -16.51 -9.45
CA VAL A 116 -13.64 -17.91 -9.76
C VAL A 116 -14.32 -18.61 -8.59
N ASP A 117 -13.94 -18.26 -7.36
CA ASP A 117 -14.53 -18.72 -6.10
C ASP A 117 -14.84 -17.52 -5.19
N GLU A 118 -15.71 -17.68 -4.18
CA GLU A 118 -16.07 -16.64 -3.19
C GLU A 118 -14.92 -16.29 -2.20
N GLY A 119 -13.67 -16.42 -2.65
CA GLY A 119 -12.47 -16.20 -1.84
C GLY A 119 -12.37 -14.78 -1.29
N GLY A 120 -11.87 -14.68 -0.07
CA GLY A 120 -11.52 -13.42 0.58
C GLY A 120 -10.17 -12.85 0.12
N ILE A 121 -9.68 -11.86 0.85
CA ILE A 121 -8.38 -11.22 0.61
C ILE A 121 -7.31 -11.92 1.45
N LEU A 122 -6.24 -12.38 0.81
CA LEU A 122 -5.11 -13.03 1.48
C LEU A 122 -3.97 -12.05 1.68
N CYS A 123 -3.51 -11.88 2.92
CA CYS A 123 -2.53 -10.87 3.29
C CYS A 123 -1.18 -11.50 3.64
N HIS A 124 -0.10 -11.03 3.02
CA HIS A 124 1.25 -11.54 3.26
C HIS A 124 2.22 -10.40 3.64
N PRO A 125 2.98 -10.50 4.75
CA PRO A 125 3.92 -9.46 5.16
C PRO A 125 4.96 -9.11 4.09
N GLY A 126 5.42 -10.09 3.29
CA GLY A 126 6.28 -9.89 2.12
C GLY A 126 5.74 -8.96 1.03
N LEU A 127 4.46 -8.59 1.09
CA LEU A 127 3.86 -7.60 0.20
C LEU A 127 3.81 -6.18 0.80
N GLY A 128 4.15 -5.99 2.08
CA GLY A 128 4.14 -4.70 2.75
C GLY A 128 5.25 -3.75 2.33
N GLU A 129 5.02 -2.46 2.55
CA GLU A 129 6.07 -1.44 2.42
C GLU A 129 7.16 -1.68 3.47
N VAL A 130 8.38 -1.23 3.15
CA VAL A 130 9.59 -1.55 3.91
C VAL A 130 10.23 -0.35 4.58
N THR A 131 9.62 0.83 4.47
CA THR A 131 9.97 2.05 5.19
C THR A 131 9.67 1.95 6.69
N GLY A 132 10.28 2.84 7.47
CA GLY A 132 10.13 2.92 8.93
C GLY A 132 9.11 3.94 9.40
N TRP A 133 8.34 4.56 8.51
CA TRP A 133 7.28 5.49 8.91
C TRP A 133 6.13 4.74 9.58
N LEU A 134 5.42 5.41 10.49
CA LEU A 134 4.47 4.73 11.38
C LEU A 134 3.32 4.02 10.65
N GLN A 135 2.83 4.62 9.56
CA GLN A 135 1.78 4.01 8.73
C GLN A 135 2.24 2.83 7.87
N ASP A 136 3.55 2.55 7.82
CA ASP A 136 4.11 1.40 7.10
C ASP A 136 4.27 0.17 8.01
N HIS A 137 3.85 0.32 9.26
CA HIS A 137 3.61 -0.79 10.18
C HIS A 137 2.13 -1.17 10.17
N GLU A 138 1.86 -2.44 10.50
CA GLU A 138 0.51 -2.95 10.54
C GLU A 138 -0.33 -2.26 11.63
N ALA A 139 -1.49 -1.74 11.25
CA ALA A 139 -2.39 -1.07 12.17
C ALA A 139 -3.02 -2.05 13.17
N CYS A 140 -3.24 -1.57 14.40
CA CYS A 140 -3.96 -2.34 15.40
C CYS A 140 -5.38 -2.67 14.93
N THR A 141 -5.75 -3.95 15.09
CA THR A 141 -7.10 -4.44 14.86
C THR A 141 -7.77 -4.64 16.22
N ASP A 142 -8.98 -4.09 16.39
CA ASP A 142 -9.75 -4.25 17.62
C ASP A 142 -10.34 -5.67 17.77
N ASP A 143 -10.95 -5.95 18.92
CA ASP A 143 -11.55 -7.23 19.26
C ASP A 143 -12.69 -7.67 18.31
N LYS A 144 -13.22 -6.73 17.52
CA LYS A 144 -14.29 -6.93 16.55
C LYS A 144 -13.79 -7.02 15.11
N GLY A 145 -12.48 -6.97 14.89
CA GLY A 145 -11.91 -7.04 13.54
C GLY A 145 -11.95 -5.70 12.80
N TYR A 146 -11.98 -4.57 13.49
CA TYR A 146 -11.90 -3.25 12.86
C TYR A 146 -10.53 -2.62 13.07
N ARG A 147 -10.08 -1.92 12.03
CA ARG A 147 -9.00 -0.94 12.11
C ARG A 147 -9.59 0.45 11.97
N ARG A 148 -9.00 1.43 12.65
CA ARG A 148 -9.48 2.81 12.64
C ARG A 148 -8.38 3.74 12.21
N TYR A 149 -8.76 4.80 11.51
CA TYR A 149 -7.81 5.82 11.09
C TYR A 149 -8.48 7.18 10.94
N ILE A 150 -7.66 8.23 10.82
CA ILE A 150 -8.14 9.59 10.59
C ILE A 150 -8.31 9.77 9.08
N LEU A 151 -9.55 9.87 8.62
CA LEU A 151 -9.86 10.13 7.21
C LEU A 151 -9.55 11.59 6.87
N ILE A 152 -8.71 11.75 5.85
CA ILE A 152 -8.32 13.03 5.30
C ILE A 152 -8.86 13.13 3.87
N SER A 153 -9.19 14.33 3.42
CA SER A 153 -9.64 14.65 2.06
C SER A 153 -8.75 14.09 0.94
N GLY A 154 -7.45 14.37 0.96
CA GLY A 154 -6.55 14.06 -0.16
C GLY A 154 -6.83 14.89 -1.43
N GLY A 155 -6.13 14.56 -2.52
CA GLY A 155 -6.24 15.24 -3.82
C GLY A 155 -5.80 16.72 -3.83
N ASN A 156 -6.10 17.45 -4.90
CA ASN A 156 -5.51 18.78 -5.14
C ASN A 156 -6.19 19.95 -4.41
N THR A 157 -7.47 19.84 -4.04
CA THR A 157 -8.26 20.99 -3.58
C THR A 157 -7.95 21.40 -2.15
N ASP A 158 -7.84 20.42 -1.25
CA ASP A 158 -7.45 20.67 0.15
C ASP A 158 -6.88 19.38 0.78
N PRO A 159 -5.71 18.89 0.34
CA PRO A 159 -5.26 17.52 0.59
C PRO A 159 -5.16 17.12 2.07
N GLY A 160 -4.93 18.09 2.95
CA GLY A 160 -4.64 17.87 4.37
C GLY A 160 -5.82 18.00 5.33
N LYS A 161 -7.03 18.25 4.82
CA LYS A 161 -8.20 18.49 5.65
C LYS A 161 -8.70 17.21 6.32
N ILE A 162 -8.79 17.23 7.64
CA ILE A 162 -9.38 16.14 8.43
C ILE A 162 -10.90 16.14 8.24
N ILE A 163 -11.47 14.96 7.98
CA ILE A 163 -12.91 14.79 7.77
C ILE A 163 -13.54 14.13 9.00
N LYS A 164 -13.11 12.90 9.31
CA LYS A 164 -13.69 12.09 10.39
C LYS A 164 -12.72 10.98 10.81
N GLU A 165 -13.07 10.25 11.85
CA GLU A 165 -12.55 8.89 11.99
C GLU A 165 -13.27 7.96 11.01
N GLU A 166 -12.52 7.05 10.39
CA GLU A 166 -13.06 6.04 9.48
C GLU A 166 -12.65 4.64 9.94
N LEU A 167 -13.51 3.66 9.61
CA LEU A 167 -13.34 2.26 9.97
C LEU A 167 -13.03 1.41 8.74
N ILE A 168 -12.16 0.43 8.93
CA ILE A 168 -11.86 -0.63 7.95
C ILE A 168 -12.22 -1.96 8.62
N ASN A 169 -13.21 -2.66 8.06
CA ASN A 169 -13.62 -3.98 8.52
C ASN A 169 -12.69 -5.03 7.92
N THR A 170 -11.95 -5.80 8.73
CA THR A 170 -11.05 -6.85 8.22
C THR A 170 -11.74 -8.22 8.06
N ALA A 171 -13.07 -8.29 8.26
CA ALA A 171 -13.84 -9.49 7.93
C ALA A 171 -13.67 -9.87 6.46
N GLY A 172 -13.39 -11.15 6.19
CA GLY A 172 -13.05 -11.63 4.84
C GLY A 172 -11.59 -11.39 4.43
N CYS A 173 -10.74 -10.86 5.33
CA CYS A 173 -9.29 -10.77 5.14
C CYS A 173 -8.58 -11.75 6.09
N ALA A 174 -7.69 -12.58 5.54
CA ALA A 174 -6.91 -13.56 6.30
C ALA A 174 -5.41 -13.34 6.10
N LEU A 175 -4.61 -13.61 7.12
CA LEU A 175 -3.16 -13.73 6.99
C LEU A 175 -2.80 -15.01 6.22
N PHE A 176 -1.70 -14.97 5.48
CA PHE A 176 -1.22 -16.06 4.62
C PHE A 176 -1.04 -17.40 5.34
N ASP A 177 -0.75 -17.37 6.64
CA ASP A 177 -0.53 -18.53 7.50
C ASP A 177 -1.79 -18.93 8.31
N GLY A 178 -2.91 -18.23 8.09
CA GLY A 178 -4.16 -18.43 8.84
C GLY A 178 -4.12 -17.92 10.28
N SER A 179 -3.06 -17.23 10.69
CA SER A 179 -2.98 -16.63 12.01
C SER A 179 -3.97 -15.48 12.18
N SER A 180 -4.31 -15.19 13.43
CA SER A 180 -5.16 -14.05 13.77
C SER A 180 -4.40 -12.74 13.56
N TRP A 181 -5.12 -11.69 13.14
CA TRP A 181 -4.63 -10.32 13.22
C TRP A 181 -4.23 -10.04 14.67
N SER A 182 -2.93 -9.86 14.91
CA SER A 182 -2.41 -9.62 16.25
C SER A 182 -1.90 -8.19 16.37
N ARG A 183 -2.06 -7.61 17.55
CA ARG A 183 -1.49 -6.30 17.87
C ARG A 183 0.04 -6.42 17.85
N PRO A 184 0.77 -5.64 17.02
CA PRO A 184 2.23 -5.67 17.07
C PRO A 184 2.70 -5.24 18.47
N PRO A 185 3.61 -5.98 19.12
CA PRO A 185 4.00 -5.71 20.51
C PRO A 185 4.74 -4.38 20.69
N THR A 186 5.50 -3.94 19.68
CA THR A 186 5.99 -2.57 19.42
C THR A 186 6.69 -2.67 18.07
N PRO A 187 6.43 -1.80 17.09
CA PRO A 187 7.16 -1.87 15.82
C PRO A 187 8.63 -1.46 16.02
N PRO A 188 9.53 -1.99 15.17
CA PRO A 188 10.95 -1.66 15.27
C PRO A 188 11.18 -0.18 14.91
N LEU A 189 11.89 0.54 15.78
CA LEU A 189 12.36 1.91 15.53
C LEU A 189 13.70 1.95 14.78
N GLU A 190 14.30 0.78 14.53
CA GLU A 190 15.55 0.63 13.79
C GLU A 190 15.30 -0.07 12.45
N ALA A 191 16.04 0.35 11.43
CA ALA A 191 15.95 -0.24 10.11
C ALA A 191 16.40 -1.71 10.15
N PRO A 192 15.61 -2.66 9.61
CA PRO A 192 16.03 -4.05 9.54
C PRO A 192 17.23 -4.20 8.60
N PRO A 193 18.10 -5.20 8.83
CA PRO A 193 19.20 -5.49 7.92
C PRO A 193 18.71 -5.74 6.49
N LYS A 194 19.50 -5.33 5.48
CA LYS A 194 19.23 -5.55 4.05
C LYS A 194 18.78 -6.98 3.73
N GLU A 195 19.47 -7.97 4.30
CA GLU A 195 19.16 -9.40 4.08
C GLU A 195 17.80 -9.82 4.67
N SER A 196 17.35 -9.17 5.75
CA SER A 196 16.02 -9.42 6.32
C SER A 196 14.93 -8.89 5.40
N ILE A 197 15.11 -7.70 4.83
CA ILE A 197 14.19 -7.12 3.83
C ILE A 197 14.12 -8.02 2.60
N LYS A 198 15.28 -8.42 2.05
CA LYS A 198 15.34 -9.31 0.88
C LYS A 198 14.63 -10.63 1.12
N ARG A 199 14.86 -11.26 2.27
CA ARG A 199 14.20 -12.51 2.65
C ARG A 199 12.68 -12.34 2.74
N ARG A 200 12.21 -11.31 3.43
CA ARG A 200 10.77 -11.02 3.55
C ARG A 200 10.09 -10.87 2.18
N VAL A 201 10.73 -10.18 1.24
CA VAL A 201 10.20 -10.05 -0.13
C VAL A 201 10.27 -11.38 -0.89
N GLN A 202 11.36 -12.13 -0.74
CA GLN A 202 11.52 -13.45 -1.36
C GLN A 202 10.42 -14.43 -0.89
N ASP A 203 10.12 -14.45 0.40
CA ASP A 203 9.06 -15.28 0.96
C ASP A 203 7.69 -14.90 0.35
N GLY A 204 7.41 -13.61 0.21
CA GLY A 204 6.20 -13.13 -0.46
C GLY A 204 6.13 -13.51 -1.94
N ARG A 205 7.27 -13.50 -2.64
CA ARG A 205 7.36 -13.93 -4.04
C ARG A 205 7.14 -15.43 -4.19
N GLN A 206 7.73 -16.25 -3.33
CA GLN A 206 7.51 -17.69 -3.31
C GLN A 206 6.04 -18.02 -3.04
N TRP A 207 5.43 -17.35 -2.06
CA TRP A 207 4.01 -17.53 -1.76
C TRP A 207 3.12 -17.21 -2.97
N LEU A 208 3.38 -16.10 -3.68
CA LEU A 208 2.67 -15.79 -4.93
C LEU A 208 2.89 -16.84 -6.03
N GLN A 209 4.09 -17.44 -6.09
CA GLN A 209 4.40 -18.51 -7.04
C GLN A 209 3.59 -19.77 -6.75
N GLU A 210 3.43 -20.13 -5.47
CA GLU A 210 2.61 -21.26 -5.03
C GLU A 210 1.14 -21.04 -5.35
N LEU A 211 0.60 -19.83 -5.09
CA LEU A 211 -0.75 -19.45 -5.49
C LEU A 211 -0.96 -19.51 -7.00
N ALA A 212 0.04 -19.06 -7.79
CA ALA A 212 -0.02 -19.12 -9.24
C ALA A 212 -0.06 -20.57 -9.75
N ALA A 213 0.78 -21.45 -9.20
CA ALA A 213 0.75 -22.87 -9.56
C ALA A 213 -0.62 -23.51 -9.27
N GLN A 214 -1.23 -23.19 -8.13
CA GLN A 214 -2.55 -23.67 -7.76
C GLN A 214 -3.63 -23.14 -8.72
N ALA A 215 -3.66 -21.82 -8.97
CA ALA A 215 -4.61 -21.21 -9.90
C ALA A 215 -4.49 -21.81 -11.32
N LEU A 216 -3.25 -22.01 -11.79
CA LEU A 216 -3.01 -22.60 -13.12
C LEU A 216 -3.59 -24.00 -13.24
N LYS A 217 -3.36 -24.83 -12.22
CA LYS A 217 -3.88 -26.21 -12.17
C LYS A 217 -5.41 -26.21 -12.25
N GLU A 218 -6.08 -25.47 -11.37
CA GLU A 218 -7.54 -25.38 -11.32
C GLU A 218 -8.14 -24.79 -12.62
N HIS A 219 -7.44 -23.85 -13.24
CA HIS A 219 -7.84 -23.24 -14.50
C HIS A 219 -7.80 -24.24 -15.66
N GLN A 220 -6.73 -25.03 -15.74
CA GLN A 220 -6.55 -26.05 -16.76
C GLN A 220 -7.54 -27.22 -16.58
N GLU A 221 -7.73 -27.69 -15.34
CA GLU A 221 -8.67 -28.77 -15.03
C GLU A 221 -10.11 -28.42 -15.43
N ALA A 222 -10.51 -27.16 -15.23
CA ALA A 222 -11.83 -26.66 -15.62
C ALA A 222 -11.94 -26.20 -17.08
N GLN A 223 -10.85 -26.25 -17.85
CA GLN A 223 -10.81 -25.83 -19.27
C GLN A 223 -11.35 -24.41 -19.51
N ARG A 224 -11.09 -23.49 -18.58
CA ARG A 224 -11.57 -22.11 -18.69
C ARG A 224 -10.81 -21.37 -19.81
N PRO A 225 -11.48 -20.47 -20.55
CA PRO A 225 -10.82 -19.67 -21.58
C PRO A 225 -10.02 -18.51 -20.98
N GLY A 226 -8.99 -18.06 -21.69
CA GLY A 226 -8.14 -16.94 -21.28
C GLY A 226 -7.07 -17.34 -20.25
N PRO A 227 -6.38 -16.35 -19.66
CA PRO A 227 -5.41 -16.61 -18.60
C PRO A 227 -6.08 -16.62 -17.23
N ALA A 228 -5.52 -17.39 -16.29
CA ALA A 228 -5.82 -17.27 -14.86
C ALA A 228 -5.16 -16.00 -14.30
N ARG A 229 -5.80 -15.37 -13.31
CA ARG A 229 -5.32 -14.12 -12.71
C ARG A 229 -5.21 -14.20 -11.21
N ILE A 230 -4.15 -13.57 -10.69
CA ILE A 230 -4.00 -13.21 -9.29
C ILE A 230 -3.86 -11.70 -9.22
N VAL A 231 -4.75 -11.04 -8.49
CA VAL A 231 -4.65 -9.59 -8.25
C VAL A 231 -3.84 -9.37 -6.98
N VAL A 232 -2.81 -8.53 -7.05
CA VAL A 232 -1.91 -8.24 -5.93
C VAL A 232 -1.92 -6.75 -5.63
N ILE A 233 -2.52 -6.36 -4.51
CA ILE A 233 -2.53 -4.97 -4.04
C ILE A 233 -1.32 -4.73 -3.12
N THR A 234 -0.44 -3.84 -3.53
CA THR A 234 0.86 -3.62 -2.88
C THR A 234 1.28 -2.15 -2.98
N HIS A 235 2.55 -1.86 -2.70
CA HIS A 235 3.13 -0.52 -2.59
C HIS A 235 4.18 -0.30 -3.67
N GLY A 236 4.36 0.95 -4.08
CA GLY A 236 5.34 1.29 -5.12
C GLY A 236 6.76 0.90 -4.74
N GLY A 237 7.18 1.09 -3.49
CA GLY A 237 8.51 0.69 -3.02
C GLY A 237 8.69 -0.83 -3.08
N ASN A 238 7.77 -1.57 -2.48
CA ASN A 238 7.84 -3.03 -2.46
C ASN A 238 7.75 -3.68 -3.86
N GLN A 239 7.00 -3.10 -4.80
CA GLN A 239 6.93 -3.58 -6.20
C GLN A 239 8.31 -3.63 -6.88
N GLN A 240 9.20 -2.69 -6.56
CA GLN A 240 10.57 -2.69 -7.09
C GLN A 240 11.33 -3.92 -6.61
N PHE A 241 11.20 -4.32 -5.34
CA PHE A 241 11.83 -5.54 -4.84
C PHE A 241 11.17 -6.80 -5.41
N LEU A 242 9.84 -6.84 -5.50
CA LEU A 242 9.11 -8.00 -6.03
C LEU A 242 9.50 -8.32 -7.48
N THR A 243 9.56 -7.30 -8.34
CA THR A 243 9.85 -7.43 -9.78
C THR A 243 11.34 -7.34 -10.12
N GLU A 244 12.18 -6.94 -9.17
CA GLU A 244 13.61 -6.62 -9.38
C GLU A 244 13.85 -5.46 -10.35
N ASN A 245 12.78 -4.77 -10.77
CA ASN A 245 12.88 -3.55 -11.54
C ASN A 245 13.10 -2.34 -10.61
N ARG A 246 13.58 -1.23 -11.18
CA ARG A 246 13.94 -0.01 -10.45
C ARG A 246 13.37 1.22 -11.15
N TYR A 247 12.05 1.27 -11.28
CA TYR A 247 11.31 2.42 -11.78
C TYR A 247 11.12 3.46 -10.67
N CYS A 248 12.03 4.41 -10.60
CA CYS A 248 12.11 5.37 -9.48
C CYS A 248 12.28 6.80 -10.01
N ASP A 249 11.75 7.78 -9.30
CA ASP A 249 12.17 9.17 -9.51
C ASP A 249 13.29 9.53 -8.54
N TYR A 250 14.06 10.52 -8.96
CA TYR A 250 15.13 11.09 -8.16
C TYR A 250 14.94 12.59 -8.04
N THR A 251 15.25 13.12 -6.86
CA THR A 251 15.25 14.56 -6.57
C THR A 251 16.66 15.06 -6.33
N MET A 252 16.94 16.30 -6.71
CA MET A 252 18.19 16.95 -6.31
C MET A 252 18.21 17.16 -4.79
N SER A 253 19.30 16.76 -4.14
CA SER A 253 19.52 17.05 -2.72
C SER A 253 20.26 18.38 -2.58
N PRO A 254 19.70 19.39 -1.88
CA PRO A 254 20.46 20.60 -1.55
C PRO A 254 21.73 20.23 -0.77
N GLY A 255 22.88 20.77 -1.19
CA GLY A 255 24.16 20.57 -0.51
C GLY A 255 24.85 19.23 -0.75
N HIS A 256 24.38 18.38 -1.67
CA HIS A 256 25.13 17.22 -2.18
C HIS A 256 25.21 17.31 -3.70
N SER A 257 26.38 17.02 -4.27
CA SER A 257 26.53 16.84 -5.72
C SER A 257 25.97 15.48 -6.12
N GLY A 258 24.65 15.34 -6.09
CA GLY A 258 23.98 14.07 -6.38
C GLY A 258 22.47 14.18 -6.37
N LEU A 259 21.85 13.35 -7.19
CA LEU A 259 20.43 13.08 -7.19
C LEU A 259 20.17 11.96 -6.15
N LYS A 260 19.07 12.02 -5.39
CA LYS A 260 18.68 11.02 -4.38
C LYS A 260 17.37 10.36 -4.75
N TRP A 261 17.25 9.07 -4.47
CA TRP A 261 16.00 8.33 -4.65
C TRP A 261 14.89 9.00 -3.84
N ALA A 262 13.80 9.37 -4.51
CA ALA A 262 12.75 10.21 -3.93
C ALA A 262 11.41 9.47 -3.71
N GLY A 263 11.34 8.21 -4.12
CA GLY A 263 10.11 7.44 -4.12
C GLY A 263 9.99 6.56 -5.36
N ALA A 264 9.13 5.56 -5.24
CA ALA A 264 8.53 4.89 -6.39
C ALA A 264 7.44 5.76 -7.04
N THR A 265 7.64 7.09 -7.12
CA THR A 265 6.67 8.06 -7.67
C THR A 265 6.44 7.88 -9.17
N ALA A 266 7.32 7.15 -9.85
CA ALA A 266 7.10 6.66 -11.19
C ALA A 266 5.83 5.77 -11.28
N GLN A 267 5.54 4.94 -10.27
CA GLN A 267 4.27 4.21 -10.20
C GLN A 267 3.24 5.04 -9.46
N ARG A 268 2.18 5.47 -10.14
CA ARG A 268 1.09 6.23 -9.51
C ARG A 268 0.15 5.30 -8.77
N ASN A 269 -0.64 5.87 -7.86
CA ASN A 269 -1.71 5.13 -7.19
C ASN A 269 -2.67 4.52 -8.21
N LEU A 270 -3.07 3.26 -8.00
CA LEU A 270 -3.87 2.43 -8.91
C LEU A 270 -3.25 2.14 -10.29
N ASP A 271 -1.96 2.42 -10.51
CA ASP A 271 -1.29 1.89 -11.69
C ASP A 271 -1.25 0.35 -11.62
N VAL A 272 -1.53 -0.27 -12.77
CA VAL A 272 -1.63 -1.71 -12.97
C VAL A 272 -0.47 -2.18 -13.86
N ASN A 273 0.38 -3.03 -13.30
CA ASN A 273 1.43 -3.76 -14.02
C ASN A 273 1.04 -5.23 -14.12
N LEU A 274 1.25 -5.82 -15.29
CA LEU A 274 0.99 -7.25 -15.50
C LEU A 274 2.30 -7.99 -15.57
N CYS A 275 2.43 -9.03 -14.77
CA CYS A 275 3.63 -9.86 -14.69
C CYS A 275 3.27 -11.34 -14.85
N ARG A 276 4.30 -12.16 -15.06
CA ARG A 276 4.22 -13.62 -14.92
C ARG A 276 5.46 -14.14 -14.22
N PHE A 277 5.35 -15.35 -13.67
CA PHE A 277 6.54 -16.07 -13.23
C PHE A 277 7.32 -16.62 -14.41
N ASP A 278 8.61 -16.34 -14.44
CA ASP A 278 9.62 -17.03 -15.23
C ASP A 278 10.60 -17.66 -14.25
N GLU A 279 10.52 -18.99 -14.12
CA GLU A 279 11.08 -19.73 -12.98
C GLU A 279 10.62 -19.10 -11.66
N HIS A 280 11.53 -18.51 -10.88
CA HIS A 280 11.26 -17.87 -9.59
C HIS A 280 11.17 -16.33 -9.67
N ARG A 281 11.33 -15.75 -10.86
CA ARG A 281 11.36 -14.30 -11.06
C ARG A 281 10.01 -13.81 -11.55
N LEU A 282 9.59 -12.65 -11.05
CA LEU A 282 8.37 -12.00 -11.49
C LEU A 282 8.71 -10.98 -12.58
N VAL A 283 8.39 -11.30 -13.83
CA VAL A 283 8.78 -10.53 -15.01
C VAL A 283 7.56 -9.80 -15.59
N GLU A 284 7.69 -8.50 -15.89
CA GLU A 284 6.63 -7.72 -16.54
C GLU A 284 6.32 -8.28 -17.93
N LEU A 285 5.04 -8.38 -18.27
CA LEU A 285 4.59 -8.79 -19.59
C LEU A 285 4.81 -7.64 -20.59
N PRO A 286 5.19 -7.96 -21.84
CA PRO A 286 5.28 -6.95 -22.89
C PRO A 286 3.98 -6.19 -23.07
N TYR A 287 4.09 -4.94 -23.54
CA TYR A 287 2.93 -4.11 -23.81
C TYR A 287 1.92 -4.81 -24.74
N ASN A 288 0.66 -4.89 -24.29
CA ASN A 288 -0.44 -5.43 -25.07
C ASN A 288 -1.66 -4.48 -25.03
N LEU A 289 -2.24 -4.23 -26.20
CA LEU A 289 -3.47 -3.42 -26.35
C LEU A 289 -4.67 -4.05 -25.64
N GLU A 290 -4.74 -5.37 -25.52
CA GLU A 290 -5.80 -6.08 -24.81
C GLU A 290 -5.79 -5.74 -23.31
N PHE A 291 -4.61 -5.60 -22.71
CA PHE A 291 -4.46 -5.15 -21.33
C PHE A 291 -4.89 -3.69 -21.15
N GLY A 292 -4.59 -2.85 -22.13
CA GLY A 292 -5.08 -1.47 -22.18
C GLY A 292 -6.61 -1.39 -22.31
N ARG A 293 -7.25 -2.37 -22.96
CA ARG A 293 -8.72 -2.49 -22.95
C ARG A 293 -9.23 -2.97 -21.60
N LEU A 294 -8.58 -3.95 -20.98
CA LEU A 294 -9.02 -4.56 -19.73
C LEU A 294 -8.95 -3.59 -18.54
N PHE A 295 -7.85 -2.87 -18.38
CA PHE A 295 -7.59 -1.97 -17.23
C PHE A 295 -7.63 -0.48 -17.60
N GLY A 296 -7.89 -0.14 -18.87
CA GLY A 296 -8.05 1.23 -19.32
C GLY A 296 -6.84 2.11 -19.04
N LYS A 297 -7.11 3.31 -18.51
CA LYS A 297 -6.08 4.32 -18.17
C LYS A 297 -5.11 3.88 -17.06
N HIS A 298 -5.42 2.81 -16.34
CA HIS A 298 -4.62 2.32 -15.21
C HIS A 298 -3.55 1.34 -15.66
N TYR A 299 -3.67 0.73 -16.85
CA TYR A 299 -2.62 -0.15 -17.37
C TYR A 299 -1.35 0.64 -17.68
N ARG A 300 -0.22 0.20 -17.12
CA ARG A 300 1.12 0.71 -17.41
C ARG A 300 2.03 -0.45 -17.83
N CYS A 301 2.93 -0.16 -18.76
CA CYS A 301 4.02 -1.05 -19.11
C CYS A 301 5.32 -0.27 -18.91
N MET A 302 5.95 -0.47 -17.76
CA MET A 302 7.00 0.40 -17.27
C MET A 302 8.28 0.27 -18.11
N GLU A 303 8.57 -0.94 -18.60
CA GLU A 303 9.64 -1.16 -19.57
C GLU A 303 9.45 -0.32 -20.84
N ARG A 304 8.24 -0.32 -21.42
CA ARG A 304 7.94 0.43 -22.65
C ARG A 304 8.00 1.94 -22.43
N GLU A 305 7.51 2.41 -21.29
CA GLU A 305 7.40 3.83 -20.98
C GLU A 305 8.76 4.48 -20.67
N LYS A 306 9.84 3.69 -20.61
CA LYS A 306 11.19 4.15 -20.25
C LYS A 306 11.16 5.02 -18.99
N MET A 307 10.36 4.62 -18.01
CA MET A 307 10.12 5.39 -16.78
C MET A 307 11.37 5.52 -15.89
N THR A 308 12.50 4.97 -16.32
CA THR A 308 13.82 5.45 -15.92
C THR A 308 14.07 6.79 -16.64
N ARG A 309 13.84 7.93 -15.98
CA ARG A 309 14.56 9.15 -16.40
C ARG A 309 16.02 8.76 -16.52
N GLU A 310 16.62 8.96 -17.69
CA GLU A 310 17.99 8.52 -18.02
C GLU A 310 18.95 8.94 -16.90
N TRP A 311 19.26 7.97 -16.03
CA TRP A 311 20.23 8.14 -14.96
C TRP A 311 21.63 8.00 -15.55
N PRO A 312 22.66 8.72 -15.05
CA PRO A 312 24.03 8.39 -15.34
C PRO A 312 24.30 6.91 -15.01
N LYS A 313 24.76 6.13 -15.99
CA LYS A 313 24.91 4.66 -16.01
C LYS A 313 25.66 3.97 -14.84
N TYR A 314 26.02 4.64 -13.75
CA TYR A 314 27.06 4.21 -12.81
C TYR A 314 26.68 4.06 -11.33
N ASP A 315 25.43 4.31 -10.89
CA ASP A 315 25.05 4.19 -9.46
C ASP A 315 24.16 2.98 -9.13
N ASP A 316 24.39 2.37 -7.96
CA ASP A 316 23.65 1.22 -7.42
C ASP A 316 22.27 1.66 -6.89
N GLN A 317 21.26 1.63 -7.76
CA GLN A 317 19.88 2.03 -7.43
C GLN A 317 19.25 1.20 -6.30
N GLU A 318 19.72 -0.03 -6.10
CA GLU A 318 19.29 -0.84 -4.97
C GLU A 318 19.87 -0.30 -3.66
N ALA A 319 21.14 0.10 -3.65
CA ALA A 319 21.74 0.77 -2.50
C ALA A 319 21.01 2.07 -2.13
N ASP A 320 20.66 2.90 -3.12
CA ASP A 320 19.90 4.13 -2.88
C ASP A 320 18.52 3.86 -2.26
N HIS A 321 17.84 2.81 -2.70
CA HIS A 321 16.55 2.42 -2.14
C HIS A 321 16.69 1.93 -0.68
N PHE A 322 17.74 1.16 -0.37
CA PHE A 322 18.06 0.78 1.01
C PHE A 322 18.43 1.99 1.87
N GLU A 323 19.13 2.98 1.31
CA GLU A 323 19.43 4.23 2.02
C GLU A 323 18.14 5.01 2.31
N PHE A 324 17.22 5.11 1.34
CA PHE A 324 15.91 5.73 1.56
C PHE A 324 15.13 5.05 2.68
N ILE A 325 15.09 3.71 2.68
CA ILE A 325 14.45 2.93 3.75
C ILE A 325 15.09 3.30 5.09
N ARG A 326 16.41 3.24 5.20
CA ARG A 326 17.14 3.60 6.42
C ARG A 326 16.81 5.02 6.89
N ASN A 327 16.79 5.99 5.97
CA ASN A 327 16.46 7.38 6.29
C ASN A 327 15.03 7.53 6.85
N SER A 328 14.07 6.74 6.38
CA SER A 328 12.72 6.75 6.93
C SER A 328 12.65 6.28 8.39
N PHE A 329 13.48 5.31 8.80
CA PHE A 329 13.62 4.93 10.22
C PHE A 329 14.29 6.04 11.05
N GLU A 330 15.28 6.72 10.50
CA GLU A 330 15.90 7.88 11.16
C GLU A 330 14.96 9.09 11.30
N GLU A 331 14.00 9.24 10.39
CA GLU A 331 12.92 10.22 10.56
C GLU A 331 12.02 9.81 11.73
N THR A 332 11.59 8.54 11.78
CA THR A 332 10.75 8.02 12.86
C THR A 332 11.41 8.08 14.23
N SER A 333 12.72 7.84 14.32
CA SER A 333 13.45 7.91 15.60
C SER A 333 13.58 9.34 16.16
N LYS A 334 13.32 10.37 15.35
CA LYS A 334 13.27 11.77 15.78
C LYS A 334 11.88 12.20 16.25
N LEU A 335 10.86 11.37 16.03
CA LEU A 335 9.53 11.63 16.53
C LEU A 335 9.49 11.44 18.05
N ASP A 336 8.64 12.22 18.71
CA ASP A 336 8.34 11.99 20.12
C ASP A 336 7.84 10.55 20.33
N LYS A 337 8.43 9.86 21.32
CA LYS A 337 8.16 8.45 21.59
C LYS A 337 6.68 8.21 21.94
N GLU A 338 6.08 9.11 22.71
CA GLU A 338 4.67 9.01 23.10
C GLU A 338 3.77 9.13 21.86
N VAL A 339 4.12 10.02 20.92
CA VAL A 339 3.42 10.15 19.62
C VAL A 339 3.51 8.85 18.84
N ALA A 340 4.71 8.29 18.72
CA ALA A 340 4.91 7.03 18.00
C ALA A 340 4.06 5.91 18.60
N GLU A 341 4.18 5.67 19.90
CA GLU A 341 3.42 4.63 20.61
C GLU A 341 1.90 4.82 20.48
N SER A 342 1.43 6.07 20.54
CA SER A 342 0.02 6.42 20.39
C SER A 342 -0.53 6.10 18.99
N VAL A 343 0.21 6.45 17.94
CA VAL A 343 -0.22 6.19 16.55
C VAL A 343 -0.20 4.69 16.26
N LEU A 344 0.80 3.97 16.77
CA LEU A 344 0.97 2.54 16.54
C LEU A 344 -0.06 1.69 17.30
N SER A 345 -0.50 2.18 18.45
CA SER A 345 -1.56 1.58 19.25
C SER A 345 -2.97 2.09 18.90
N TRP A 346 -3.10 2.85 17.82
CA TRP A 346 -4.35 3.51 17.46
C TRP A 346 -5.46 2.49 17.19
N VAL A 347 -6.43 2.42 18.11
CA VAL A 347 -7.66 1.63 18.00
C VAL A 347 -8.90 2.52 18.12
N GLY A 348 -8.73 3.82 17.82
CA GLY A 348 -9.79 4.82 17.73
C GLY A 348 -9.63 6.00 18.69
N VAL A 349 -10.28 7.11 18.34
CA VAL A 349 -10.20 8.40 19.05
C VAL A 349 -10.60 8.29 20.52
N ASP A 350 -11.66 7.53 20.84
CA ASP A 350 -12.16 7.40 22.22
C ASP A 350 -11.18 6.62 23.12
N ASN A 351 -10.60 5.56 22.57
CA ASN A 351 -9.59 4.75 23.25
C ASN A 351 -8.31 5.56 23.51
N PHE A 352 -7.87 6.31 22.50
CA PHE A 352 -6.70 7.19 22.61
C PHE A 352 -6.89 8.27 23.69
N LEU A 353 -8.06 8.92 23.74
CA LEU A 353 -8.34 9.93 24.76
C LEU A 353 -8.40 9.33 26.18
N THR A 354 -8.92 8.10 26.30
CA THR A 354 -9.02 7.41 27.60
C THR A 354 -7.66 6.96 28.11
N SER A 355 -6.78 6.43 27.24
CA SER A 355 -5.43 5.99 27.64
C SER A 355 -4.56 7.13 28.16
N ILE A 356 -4.74 8.33 27.62
CA ILE A 356 -4.03 9.54 28.04
C ILE A 356 -4.58 10.10 29.35
N ALA A 357 -5.90 10.05 29.56
CA ALA A 357 -6.47 10.52 30.82
C ALA A 357 -5.96 9.67 32.01
N GLY A 358 -5.79 8.36 31.80
CA GLY A 358 -5.27 7.44 32.81
C GLY A 358 -3.77 7.61 33.15
N THR A 359 -2.97 8.24 32.27
CA THR A 359 -1.54 8.50 32.53
C THR A 359 -1.27 9.85 33.21
N GLN A 360 -2.28 10.71 33.37
CA GLN A 360 -2.16 11.99 34.10
C GLN A 360 -2.51 11.90 35.59
N ASP A 361 -3.07 10.77 36.02
CA ASP A 361 -3.46 10.51 37.42
C ASP A 361 -2.43 9.63 38.18
N GLU A 362 -1.28 9.33 37.58
CA GLU A 362 -0.07 8.74 38.21
C GLU A 362 1.06 9.77 38.30
#